data_AF-A0A1E4HNI2-F1
#
_entry.id   AF-A0A1E4HNI2-F1
#
_cell.length_a   1.000
_cell.length_b   1.000
_cell.length_c   1.000
_cell.angle_alpha   90.00
_cell.angle_beta   90.00
_cell.angle_gamma   90.00
#
_symmetry.space_group_name_H-M   'P 1'
#
loop_
_entity.id
_entity.type
_entity.pdbx_description
1 polymer ?
#
loop_
_entity_poly.entity_id
_entity_poly.type
_entity_poly.pdbx_seq_one_letter_code
_entity_poly.pdbx_strand_id
1 'polypeptide(L)'
;MSNTTDESDPDGAAPRVVEIAGGSSERRVRRKRIVSALIESTAVGLIYGLADVNRTESSSWILLTLALACVFLGFRHAGLAWICWPPLGLGLYFVHVAAILWGYKQPYVEVDIPNASATLGFVGAAGMLLAIGVATRAAFSAMGWFRPDGRPFPLFSVHGVINTIGTAIALTIFSWAVTPDGTRYAPGYDEAKFHRIRVGMTEKEVAAILGEPFHKVPWNEKADRICWMYTVQRTSVSNYWRRWIFVENGKVSDVVSDYFYD
;
A
#
# COMPACT_ATOMS: atom_id res chain seq x y z
N MET A 1 -34.79 63.40 -55.66
CA MET A 1 -34.18 63.61 -54.33
C MET A 1 -34.17 62.24 -53.66
N SER A 2 -33.23 61.31 -53.91
CA SER A 2 -31.76 61.37 -53.81
C SER A 2 -31.30 62.01 -52.51
N ASN A 3 -30.98 61.17 -51.52
CA ASN A 3 -29.76 61.31 -50.74
C ASN A 3 -29.29 59.96 -50.19
N THR A 4 -28.18 59.53 -50.75
CA THR A 4 -27.23 58.48 -50.35
C THR A 4 -26.25 59.00 -49.32
N THR A 5 -25.89 58.18 -48.33
CA THR A 5 -24.61 58.10 -47.59
C THR A 5 -24.81 56.94 -46.60
N ASP A 6 -24.27 55.73 -46.79
CA ASP A 6 -22.86 55.34 -46.89
C ASP A 6 -22.04 55.82 -45.69
N GLU A 7 -21.89 54.95 -44.70
CA GLU A 7 -20.76 54.99 -43.76
C GLU A 7 -20.48 53.56 -43.29
N SER A 8 -19.63 52.91 -44.06
CA SER A 8 -18.82 51.77 -43.66
C SER A 8 -18.05 52.10 -42.38
N ASP A 9 -18.21 51.29 -41.33
CA ASP A 9 -17.38 51.33 -40.13
C ASP A 9 -16.24 50.31 -40.29
N PRO A 10 -14.99 50.73 -40.61
CA PRO A 10 -13.89 49.83 -40.89
C PRO A 10 -12.90 49.78 -39.72
N ASP A 11 -13.36 49.84 -38.47
CA ASP A 11 -12.48 49.63 -37.31
C ASP A 11 -12.54 48.18 -36.85
N GLY A 12 -11.82 47.35 -37.60
CA GLY A 12 -11.29 46.07 -37.16
C GLY A 12 -10.33 46.26 -35.98
N ALA A 13 -10.86 46.62 -34.82
CA ALA A 13 -10.13 46.64 -33.57
C ALA A 13 -9.64 45.22 -33.29
N ALA A 14 -8.35 44.98 -33.57
CA ALA A 14 -7.69 43.73 -33.26
C ALA A 14 -8.04 43.33 -31.81
N PRO A 15 -8.48 42.09 -31.56
CA PRO A 15 -8.86 41.66 -30.23
C PRO A 15 -7.68 41.94 -29.31
N ARG A 16 -7.86 42.84 -28.33
CA ARG A 16 -6.86 43.09 -27.29
C ARG A 16 -6.54 41.74 -26.70
N VAL A 17 -5.34 41.24 -27.00
CA VAL A 17 -4.75 40.11 -26.32
C VAL A 17 -4.62 40.56 -24.87
N VAL A 18 -5.63 40.25 -24.06
CA VAL A 18 -5.57 40.41 -22.61
C VAL A 18 -4.49 39.44 -22.18
N GLU A 19 -3.27 39.97 -22.13
CA GLU A 19 -2.09 39.24 -21.72
C GLU A 19 -2.38 38.64 -20.35
N ILE A 20 -2.30 37.31 -20.29
CA ILE A 20 -2.69 36.49 -19.14
C ILE A 20 -1.61 36.66 -18.05
N ALA A 21 -1.46 37.87 -17.52
CA ALA A 21 -0.50 38.20 -16.47
C ALA A 21 -0.81 37.45 -15.16
N GLY A 22 -2.03 36.95 -14.99
CA GLY A 22 -2.43 36.11 -13.85
C GLY A 22 -1.76 34.72 -13.81
N GLY A 23 -1.30 34.20 -14.94
CA GLY A 23 -0.84 32.80 -15.03
C GLY A 23 0.49 32.51 -14.30
N SER A 24 1.40 33.48 -14.19
CA SER A 24 2.73 33.26 -13.62
C SER A 24 2.72 33.18 -12.09
N SER A 25 1.93 34.05 -11.44
CA SER A 25 1.80 34.10 -9.98
C SER A 25 1.11 32.85 -9.43
N GLU A 26 0.00 32.42 -10.03
CA GLU A 26 -0.73 31.23 -9.61
C GLU A 26 0.12 29.95 -9.75
N ARG A 27 0.86 29.80 -10.86
CA ARG A 27 1.80 28.69 -11.05
C ARG A 27 2.87 28.66 -9.97
N ARG A 28 3.42 29.81 -9.59
CA ARG A 28 4.43 29.93 -8.53
C ARG A 28 3.88 29.53 -7.16
N VAL A 29 2.66 29.99 -6.82
CA VAL A 29 1.99 29.63 -5.56
C VAL A 29 1.67 28.14 -5.51
N ARG A 30 1.12 27.58 -6.60
CA ARG A 30 0.84 26.14 -6.71
C ARG A 30 2.10 25.30 -6.55
N ARG A 31 3.20 25.66 -7.22
CA ARG A 31 4.50 24.98 -7.09
C ARG A 31 5.00 24.98 -5.65
N LYS A 32 4.94 26.12 -4.95
CA LYS A 32 5.33 26.20 -3.53
C LYS A 32 4.50 25.27 -2.65
N ARG A 33 3.18 25.20 -2.86
CA ARG A 33 2.29 24.30 -2.12
C ARG A 33 2.63 22.82 -2.35
N ILE A 34 2.88 22.43 -3.60
CA ILE A 34 3.29 21.06 -3.96
C ILE A 34 4.61 20.69 -3.27
N VAL A 35 5.62 21.56 -3.36
CA VAL A 35 6.92 21.33 -2.72
C VAL A 35 6.78 21.20 -1.20
N SER A 36 5.98 22.07 -0.57
CA SER A 36 5.68 21.99 0.87
C SER A 36 5.03 20.65 1.25
N ALA A 37 4.03 20.21 0.48
CA ALA A 37 3.34 18.95 0.71
C ALA A 37 4.28 17.74 0.63
N LEU A 38 5.18 17.72 -0.37
CA LEU A 38 6.19 16.67 -0.54
C LEU A 38 7.19 16.66 0.62
N ILE A 39 7.74 17.81 1.01
CA ILE A 39 8.72 17.89 2.11
C ILE A 39 8.10 17.45 3.42
N GLU A 40 6.92 17.97 3.77
CA GLU A 40 6.25 17.67 5.04
C GLU A 40 5.85 16.19 5.12
N SER A 41 5.33 15.60 4.04
CA SER A 41 4.95 14.19 4.02
C SER A 41 6.16 13.24 4.05
N THR A 42 7.25 13.56 3.33
CA THR A 42 8.51 12.80 3.45
C THR A 42 9.04 12.83 4.88
N ALA A 43 9.06 14.00 5.52
CA ALA A 43 9.52 14.14 6.89
C ALA A 43 8.70 13.30 7.87
N VAL A 44 7.36 13.34 7.77
CA VAL A 44 6.47 12.50 8.60
C VAL A 44 6.72 11.02 8.35
N GLY A 45 6.85 10.59 7.08
CA GLY A 45 7.12 9.19 6.73
C GLY A 45 8.44 8.68 7.29
N LEU A 46 9.51 9.47 7.18
CA LEU A 46 10.83 9.12 7.73
C LEU A 46 10.84 9.09 9.26
N ILE A 47 10.26 10.10 9.91
CA ILE A 47 10.19 10.16 11.39
C ILE A 47 9.41 8.97 11.92
N TYR A 48 8.26 8.66 11.30
CA TYR A 48 7.48 7.49 11.69
C TYR A 48 8.24 6.19 11.44
N GLY A 49 8.88 6.03 10.28
CA GLY A 49 9.69 4.84 10.02
C GLY A 49 10.79 4.65 11.05
N LEU A 50 11.48 5.73 11.45
CA LEU A 50 12.49 5.66 12.50
C LEU A 50 11.90 5.28 13.85
N ALA A 51 10.73 5.82 14.20
CA ALA A 51 10.02 5.45 15.43
C ALA A 51 9.56 3.99 15.40
N ASP A 52 9.08 3.50 14.26
CA ASP A 52 8.56 2.14 14.09
C ASP A 52 9.67 1.08 14.19
N VAL A 53 10.84 1.30 13.57
CA VAL A 53 11.96 0.34 13.67
C VAL A 53 12.65 0.34 15.03
N ASN A 54 12.49 1.39 15.84
CA ASN A 54 13.07 1.51 17.19
C ASN A 54 12.06 1.25 18.33
N ARG A 55 10.81 0.91 18.03
CA ARG A 55 9.82 0.62 19.08
C ARG A 55 10.22 -0.65 19.84
N THR A 56 10.04 -0.66 21.15
CA THR A 56 10.33 -1.82 22.00
C THR A 56 9.09 -2.66 22.27
N GLU A 57 7.90 -2.06 22.19
CA GLU A 57 6.59 -2.67 22.46
C GLU A 57 5.52 -2.17 21.48
N SER A 58 4.32 -2.77 21.52
CA SER A 58 3.13 -2.30 20.79
C SER A 58 2.67 -0.93 21.32
N SER A 59 3.41 0.11 20.97
CA SER A 59 3.18 1.47 21.45
C SER A 59 2.08 2.14 20.62
N SER A 60 0.84 2.00 21.10
CA SER A 60 -0.35 2.58 20.46
C SER A 60 -0.25 4.09 20.22
N TRP A 61 0.58 4.80 20.99
CA TRP A 61 0.78 6.25 20.83
C TRP A 61 1.53 6.62 19.53
N ILE A 62 2.40 5.75 19.00
CA ILE A 62 3.12 6.03 17.74
C ILE A 62 2.10 6.01 16.58
N LEU A 63 1.22 5.01 16.57
CA LEU A 63 0.13 4.90 15.59
C LEU A 63 -0.83 6.09 15.70
N LEU A 64 -1.20 6.49 16.93
CA LEU A 64 -2.04 7.67 17.15
C LEU A 64 -1.37 8.96 16.65
N THR A 65 -0.08 9.15 16.95
CA THR A 65 0.69 10.33 16.52
C THR A 65 0.75 10.42 15.01
N LEU A 66 0.99 9.29 14.34
CA LEU A 66 0.96 9.23 12.88
C LEU A 66 -0.44 9.49 12.32
N ALA A 67 -1.48 8.96 12.96
CA ALA A 67 -2.85 9.20 12.55
C ALA A 67 -3.19 10.69 12.58
N LEU A 68 -2.85 11.36 13.69
CA LEU A 68 -3.00 12.81 13.85
C LEU A 68 -2.16 13.58 12.82
N ALA A 69 -0.93 13.17 12.56
CA ALA A 69 -0.07 13.79 11.54
C ALA A 69 -0.67 13.67 10.13
N CYS A 70 -1.23 12.50 9.77
CA CYS A 70 -1.90 12.31 8.49
C CYS A 70 -3.17 13.16 8.37
N VAL A 71 -3.99 13.24 9.43
CA VAL A 71 -5.16 14.14 9.46
C VAL A 71 -4.72 15.60 9.32
N PHE A 72 -3.66 16.01 10.02
CA PHE A 72 -3.14 17.37 9.92
C PHE A 72 -2.59 17.68 8.52
N LEU A 73 -1.85 16.77 7.90
CA LEU A 73 -1.37 16.91 6.52
C LEU A 73 -2.54 17.05 5.53
N GLY A 74 -3.57 16.21 5.67
CA GLY A 74 -4.77 16.26 4.84
C GLY A 74 -5.51 17.58 4.99
N PHE A 75 -5.63 18.05 6.23
CA PHE A 75 -6.19 19.36 6.55
C PHE A 75 -5.36 20.49 5.92
N ARG A 76 -4.06 20.55 6.20
CA ARG A 76 -3.15 21.61 5.75
C ARG A 76 -3.03 21.67 4.22
N HIS A 77 -3.00 20.52 3.55
CA HIS A 77 -2.83 20.40 2.10
C HIS A 77 -4.12 20.05 1.37
N ALA A 78 -5.29 20.46 1.87
CA ALA A 78 -6.54 20.24 1.17
C ALA A 78 -6.49 20.70 -0.31
N GLY A 79 -6.92 19.82 -1.21
CA GLY A 79 -6.78 19.93 -2.67
C GLY A 79 -5.50 19.34 -3.26
N LEU A 80 -4.48 19.06 -2.43
CA LEU A 80 -3.21 18.43 -2.81
C LEU A 80 -2.85 17.23 -1.91
N ALA A 81 -3.75 16.80 -1.03
CA ALA A 81 -3.48 15.74 -0.05
C ALA A 81 -3.02 14.41 -0.69
N TRP A 82 -3.46 14.12 -1.91
CA TRP A 82 -3.01 12.94 -2.66
C TRP A 82 -1.50 12.96 -3.00
N ILE A 83 -0.88 14.14 -3.06
CA ILE A 83 0.56 14.28 -3.30
C ILE A 83 1.36 13.86 -2.06
N CYS A 84 0.76 13.96 -0.87
CA CYS A 84 1.38 13.51 0.38
C CYS A 84 1.48 11.98 0.47
N TRP A 85 0.79 11.26 -0.41
CA TRP A 85 0.60 9.82 -0.28
C TRP A 85 1.86 8.99 -0.57
N PRO A 86 2.50 9.13 -1.75
CA PRO A 86 3.70 8.36 -2.05
C PRO A 86 4.86 8.62 -1.06
N PRO A 87 5.16 9.88 -0.66
CA PRO A 87 6.25 10.13 0.28
C PRO A 87 6.06 9.52 1.67
N LEU A 88 4.83 9.46 2.20
CA LEU A 88 4.55 8.83 3.49
C LEU A 88 4.93 7.34 3.47
N GLY A 89 4.48 6.61 2.44
CA GLY A 89 4.79 5.19 2.27
C GLY A 89 6.26 4.93 1.97
N LEU A 90 6.83 5.67 1.01
CA LEU A 90 8.23 5.52 0.61
C LEU A 90 9.18 5.84 1.76
N GLY A 91 8.89 6.86 2.56
CA GLY A 91 9.69 7.20 3.74
C GLY A 91 9.76 6.03 4.73
N LEU A 92 8.60 5.44 5.06
CA LEU A 92 8.53 4.27 5.93
C LEU A 92 9.29 3.07 5.35
N TYR A 93 9.05 2.75 4.07
CA TYR A 93 9.71 1.67 3.35
C TYR A 93 11.23 1.81 3.35
N PHE A 94 11.76 2.99 3.00
CA PHE A 94 13.21 3.21 2.96
C PHE A 94 13.87 3.09 4.33
N VAL A 95 13.21 3.50 5.41
CA VAL A 95 13.75 3.31 6.76
C VAL A 95 13.83 1.82 7.11
N HIS A 96 12.80 1.03 6.79
CA HIS A 96 12.82 -0.42 7.01
C HIS A 96 13.93 -1.10 6.19
N VAL A 97 14.06 -0.76 4.90
CA VAL A 97 15.16 -1.27 4.05
C VAL A 97 16.52 -0.91 4.64
N ALA A 98 16.70 0.34 5.07
CA ALA A 98 17.95 0.78 5.69
C ALA A 98 18.24 0.00 6.99
N ALA A 99 17.21 -0.21 7.83
CA ALA A 99 17.34 -1.00 9.06
C ALA A 99 17.77 -2.45 8.78
N ILE A 100 17.18 -3.09 7.77
CA ILE A 100 17.56 -4.45 7.32
C ILE A 100 19.02 -4.47 6.88
N LEU A 101 19.44 -3.50 6.06
CA LEU A 101 20.82 -3.39 5.58
C LEU A 101 21.82 -3.13 6.72
N TRP A 102 21.39 -2.46 7.79
CA TRP A 102 22.17 -2.26 9.01
C TRP A 102 22.16 -3.45 9.99
N GLY A 103 21.42 -4.52 9.67
CA GLY A 103 21.33 -5.70 10.52
C GLY A 103 20.45 -5.52 11.76
N TYR A 104 19.53 -4.55 11.76
CA TYR A 104 18.46 -4.52 12.76
C TYR A 104 17.67 -5.83 12.68
N LYS A 105 17.28 -6.36 13.84
CA LYS A 105 16.53 -7.61 13.95
C LYS A 105 15.10 -7.33 14.42
N GLN A 106 14.24 -8.32 14.22
CA GLN A 106 12.88 -8.38 14.78
C GLN A 106 12.83 -8.02 16.27
N PRO A 107 11.73 -7.41 16.77
CA PRO A 107 10.34 -7.67 16.32
C PRO A 107 9.78 -6.77 15.21
N TYR A 108 10.38 -5.59 14.98
CA TYR A 108 9.70 -4.50 14.26
C TYR A 108 10.40 -4.04 12.97
N VAL A 109 11.36 -4.85 12.52
CA VAL A 109 11.98 -4.75 11.21
C VAL A 109 11.63 -6.02 10.46
N GLU A 110 11.23 -5.88 9.21
CA GLU A 110 10.88 -7.00 8.35
C GLU A 110 12.08 -7.94 8.14
N VAL A 111 11.81 -9.22 7.90
CA VAL A 111 12.86 -10.25 7.81
C VAL A 111 13.82 -9.99 6.64
N ASP A 112 13.28 -9.42 5.55
CA ASP A 112 14.01 -9.16 4.32
C ASP A 112 13.38 -7.98 3.55
N ILE A 113 14.08 -7.50 2.52
CA ILE A 113 13.66 -6.37 1.68
C ILE A 113 12.31 -6.64 0.98
N PRO A 114 12.04 -7.85 0.44
CA PRO A 114 10.70 -8.17 -0.08
C PRO A 114 9.59 -7.97 0.96
N ASN A 115 9.77 -8.41 2.20
CA ASN A 115 8.78 -8.21 3.26
C ASN A 115 8.69 -6.73 3.69
N ALA A 116 9.77 -5.94 3.60
CA ALA A 116 9.72 -4.48 3.82
C ALA A 116 8.68 -3.78 2.93
N SER A 117 8.37 -4.33 1.74
CA SER A 117 7.33 -3.79 0.87
C SER A 117 5.93 -3.83 1.51
N ALA A 118 5.68 -4.70 2.49
CA ALA A 118 4.43 -4.72 3.26
C ALA A 118 4.13 -3.37 3.94
N THR A 119 5.18 -2.64 4.33
CA THR A 119 5.05 -1.31 4.96
C THR A 119 4.47 -0.25 4.01
N LEU A 120 4.57 -0.45 2.69
CA LEU A 120 3.87 0.41 1.73
C LEU A 120 2.35 0.30 1.88
N GLY A 121 1.82 -0.63 2.68
CA GLY A 121 0.36 -0.78 2.92
C GLY A 121 -0.20 0.15 3.91
N PHE A 122 0.71 0.69 4.71
CA PHE A 122 0.44 1.85 5.50
C PHE A 122 -0.09 3.02 4.65
N VAL A 123 0.29 3.09 3.36
CA VAL A 123 -0.25 4.09 2.41
C VAL A 123 -1.78 4.08 2.41
N GLY A 124 -2.37 2.89 2.45
CA GLY A 124 -3.82 2.72 2.53
C GLY A 124 -4.47 3.46 3.71
N ALA A 125 -4.04 3.13 4.93
CA ALA A 125 -4.53 3.75 6.15
C ALA A 125 -4.23 5.26 6.18
N ALA A 126 -3.03 5.65 5.76
CA ALA A 126 -2.64 7.06 5.64
C ALA A 126 -3.57 7.83 4.69
N GLY A 127 -4.07 7.19 3.63
CA GLY A 127 -4.97 7.80 2.66
C GLY A 127 -6.32 8.14 3.24
N MET A 128 -6.89 7.19 3.99
CA MET A 128 -8.14 7.42 4.70
C MET A 128 -7.99 8.57 5.71
N LEU A 129 -6.87 8.63 6.44
CA LEU A 129 -6.59 9.69 7.40
C LEU A 129 -6.37 11.05 6.75
N LEU A 130 -5.65 11.12 5.61
CA LEU A 130 -5.54 12.33 4.81
C LEU A 130 -6.92 12.80 4.32
N ALA A 131 -7.77 11.88 3.86
CA ALA A 131 -9.13 12.19 3.44
C ALA A 131 -9.98 12.75 4.59
N ILE A 132 -9.86 12.19 5.80
CA ILE A 132 -10.48 12.74 7.02
C ILE A 132 -9.98 14.17 7.26
N GLY A 133 -8.67 14.42 7.14
CA GLY A 133 -8.11 15.78 7.25
C GLY A 133 -8.71 16.78 6.25
N VAL A 134 -8.85 16.37 4.98
CA VAL A 134 -9.48 17.18 3.94
C VAL A 134 -10.94 17.46 4.27
N ALA A 135 -11.70 16.45 4.71
CA ALA A 135 -13.10 16.59 5.11
C ALA A 135 -13.26 17.53 6.30
N THR A 136 -12.39 17.41 7.32
CA THR A 136 -12.37 18.31 8.48
C THR A 136 -12.13 19.76 8.07
N ARG A 137 -11.18 20.02 7.16
CA ARG A 137 -10.97 21.38 6.64
C ARG A 137 -12.18 21.92 5.89
N ALA A 138 -12.80 21.08 5.08
CA ALA A 138 -14.01 21.46 4.37
C ALA A 138 -15.17 21.78 5.33
N ALA A 139 -15.35 20.99 6.40
CA ALA A 139 -16.33 21.26 7.45
C ALA A 139 -16.06 22.58 8.17
N PHE A 140 -14.81 22.85 8.55
CA PHE A 140 -14.42 24.13 9.16
C PHE A 140 -14.67 25.31 8.20
N SER A 141 -14.39 25.13 6.92
CA SER A 141 -14.70 26.13 5.89
C SER A 141 -16.20 26.35 5.68
N ALA A 142 -17.03 25.31 5.83
CA ALA A 142 -18.48 25.43 5.79
C ALA A 142 -19.01 26.26 6.98
N MET A 143 -18.38 26.14 8.14
CA MET A 143 -18.67 26.95 9.35
C MET A 143 -18.11 28.37 9.30
N GLY A 144 -17.51 28.80 8.19
CA GLY A 144 -16.98 30.15 8.01
C GLY A 144 -15.55 30.34 8.53
N TRP A 145 -14.93 29.32 9.11
CA TRP A 145 -13.50 29.37 9.46
C TRP A 145 -12.65 29.27 8.19
N PHE A 146 -11.55 30.03 8.09
CA PHE A 146 -10.64 29.99 6.94
C PHE A 146 -11.23 30.45 5.60
N ARG A 147 -12.19 31.39 5.59
CA ARG A 147 -12.66 32.09 4.38
C ARG A 147 -12.06 33.50 4.27
N PRO A 148 -11.02 33.73 3.44
CA PRO A 148 -10.57 35.08 3.13
C PRO A 148 -11.56 35.86 2.24
N ASP A 149 -12.37 35.15 1.46
CA ASP A 149 -13.08 35.66 0.28
C ASP A 149 -14.55 35.20 0.16
N GLY A 150 -15.08 34.52 1.17
CA GLY A 150 -16.51 34.21 1.30
C GLY A 150 -17.07 33.11 0.37
N ARG A 151 -16.30 32.60 -0.59
CA ARG A 151 -16.75 31.56 -1.52
C ARG A 151 -16.73 30.18 -0.86
N PRO A 152 -17.75 29.32 -1.11
CA PRO A 152 -17.77 27.97 -0.56
C PRO A 152 -16.63 27.13 -1.15
N PHE A 153 -15.95 26.35 -0.30
CA PHE A 153 -15.00 25.35 -0.75
C PHE A 153 -15.80 24.23 -1.45
N PRO A 154 -15.57 23.93 -2.74
CA PRO A 154 -16.31 22.88 -3.41
C PRO A 154 -15.84 21.51 -2.90
N LEU A 155 -16.58 20.95 -1.94
CA LEU A 155 -16.40 19.58 -1.41
C LEU A 155 -16.38 18.53 -2.53
N PHE A 156 -17.16 18.75 -3.59
CA PHE A 156 -17.27 17.89 -4.76
C PHE A 156 -16.55 18.47 -5.98
N SER A 157 -15.35 19.01 -5.80
CA SER A 157 -14.50 19.22 -6.96
C SER A 157 -14.17 17.86 -7.59
N VAL A 158 -14.02 17.82 -8.93
CA VAL A 158 -13.56 16.63 -9.67
C VAL A 158 -12.31 16.01 -9.04
N HIS A 159 -11.45 16.84 -8.44
CA HIS A 159 -10.24 16.42 -7.73
C HIS A 159 -10.54 15.61 -6.45
N GLY A 160 -11.62 15.92 -5.74
CA GLY A 160 -12.07 15.16 -4.56
C GLY A 160 -12.48 13.73 -4.94
N VAL A 161 -13.27 13.59 -6.00
CA VAL A 161 -13.71 12.27 -6.51
C VAL A 161 -12.52 11.45 -7.01
N ILE A 162 -11.61 12.06 -7.77
CA ILE A 162 -10.38 11.40 -8.25
C ILE A 162 -9.54 10.91 -7.07
N ASN A 163 -9.40 11.71 -6.00
CA ASN A 163 -8.65 11.29 -4.81
C ASN A 163 -9.28 10.10 -4.11
N THR A 164 -10.60 10.10 -3.93
CA THR A 164 -11.30 8.96 -3.30
C THR A 164 -11.15 7.69 -4.12
N ILE A 165 -11.36 7.75 -5.45
CA ILE A 165 -11.23 6.59 -6.34
C ILE A 165 -9.78 6.11 -6.38
N GLY A 166 -8.81 7.02 -6.54
CA GLY A 166 -7.40 6.68 -6.57
C GLY A 166 -6.92 6.03 -5.27
N THR A 167 -7.39 6.54 -4.13
CA THR A 167 -7.11 5.96 -2.81
C THR A 167 -7.70 4.55 -2.68
N ALA A 168 -8.94 4.35 -3.11
CA ALA A 168 -9.61 3.05 -3.08
C ALA A 168 -8.93 2.02 -3.99
N ILE A 169 -8.62 2.39 -5.24
CA ILE A 169 -7.93 1.50 -6.18
C ILE A 169 -6.56 1.11 -5.64
N ALA A 170 -5.79 2.08 -5.16
CA ALA A 170 -4.48 1.78 -4.63
C ALA A 170 -4.53 0.96 -3.34
N LEU A 171 -5.52 1.19 -2.46
CA LEU A 171 -5.81 0.30 -1.32
C LEU A 171 -6.05 -1.14 -1.78
N THR A 172 -6.84 -1.34 -2.83
CA THR A 172 -7.15 -2.68 -3.38
C THR A 172 -5.92 -3.33 -4.00
N ILE A 173 -5.20 -2.63 -4.89
CA ILE A 173 -3.98 -3.15 -5.52
C ILE A 173 -2.94 -3.46 -4.46
N PHE A 174 -2.82 -2.58 -3.48
CA PHE A 174 -1.88 -2.76 -2.39
C PHE A 174 -2.22 -3.97 -1.56
N SER A 175 -3.46 -4.05 -1.05
CA SER A 175 -3.95 -5.21 -0.30
C SER A 175 -3.70 -6.49 -1.08
N TRP A 176 -3.98 -6.52 -2.38
CA TRP A 176 -3.69 -7.69 -3.21
C TRP A 176 -2.19 -8.00 -3.28
N ALA A 177 -1.34 -7.01 -3.50
CA ALA A 177 0.11 -7.20 -3.65
C ALA A 177 0.83 -7.60 -2.35
N VAL A 178 0.34 -7.19 -1.17
CA VAL A 178 0.96 -7.49 0.12
C VAL A 178 0.21 -8.48 0.99
N THR A 179 -0.85 -9.08 0.46
CA THR A 179 -1.30 -10.35 0.99
C THR A 179 -0.60 -11.40 0.14
N PRO A 180 0.71 -11.65 0.33
CA PRO A 180 1.37 -12.73 -0.39
C PRO A 180 0.57 -13.99 -0.12
N ASP A 181 0.46 -14.84 -1.14
CA ASP A 181 -0.15 -16.15 -1.03
C ASP A 181 0.25 -16.72 0.32
N GLY A 182 -0.73 -17.08 1.15
CA GLY A 182 -0.49 -17.49 2.54
C GLY A 182 0.33 -18.78 2.67
N THR A 183 0.90 -19.24 1.56
CA THR A 183 1.66 -20.46 1.39
C THR A 183 3.15 -20.15 1.44
N ARG A 184 3.85 -20.73 2.41
CA ARG A 184 5.31 -20.86 2.36
C ARG A 184 5.64 -22.24 1.83
N TYR A 185 6.59 -22.34 0.92
CA TYR A 185 7.08 -23.59 0.34
C TYR A 185 8.44 -23.98 0.93
N ALA A 186 8.66 -25.28 1.11
CA ALA A 186 9.92 -25.80 1.65
C ALA A 186 11.12 -25.42 0.76
N PRO A 187 12.34 -25.28 1.31
CA PRO A 187 13.52 -24.95 0.53
C PRO A 187 13.77 -25.95 -0.61
N GLY A 188 13.93 -25.46 -1.84
CA GLY A 188 14.15 -26.31 -3.02
C GLY A 188 12.89 -26.99 -3.57
N TYR A 189 11.72 -26.69 -3.00
CA TYR A 189 10.42 -27.13 -3.52
C TYR A 189 10.21 -26.65 -4.96
N ASP A 190 9.61 -27.52 -5.77
CA ASP A 190 9.22 -27.24 -7.13
C ASP A 190 7.89 -27.94 -7.43
N GLU A 191 6.93 -27.20 -7.97
CA GLU A 191 5.56 -27.70 -8.22
C GLU A 191 5.56 -28.84 -9.25
N ALA A 192 6.40 -28.76 -10.29
CA ALA A 192 6.49 -29.80 -11.31
C ALA A 192 7.08 -31.10 -10.73
N LYS A 193 8.05 -31.00 -9.81
CA LYS A 193 8.56 -32.15 -9.06
C LYS A 193 7.51 -32.73 -8.12
N PHE A 194 6.69 -31.90 -7.47
CA PHE A 194 5.60 -32.39 -6.62
C PHE A 194 4.58 -33.21 -7.41
N HIS A 195 4.23 -32.76 -8.61
CA HIS A 195 3.38 -33.51 -9.54
C HIS A 195 3.99 -34.81 -10.07
N ARG A 196 5.24 -35.17 -9.72
CA ARG A 196 5.82 -36.49 -10.00
C ARG A 196 5.62 -37.48 -8.88
N ILE A 197 5.28 -37.04 -7.66
CA ILE A 197 5.06 -37.95 -6.54
C ILE A 197 3.83 -38.81 -6.79
N ARG A 198 3.94 -40.11 -6.52
CA ARG A 198 2.86 -41.09 -6.68
C ARG A 198 2.72 -41.90 -5.40
N VAL A 199 1.50 -42.36 -5.14
CA VAL A 199 1.21 -43.36 -4.10
C VAL A 199 2.08 -44.59 -4.36
N GLY A 200 2.65 -45.14 -3.28
CA GLY A 200 3.55 -46.29 -3.30
C GLY A 200 5.04 -45.95 -3.40
N MET A 201 5.41 -44.70 -3.72
CA MET A 201 6.82 -44.27 -3.66
C MET A 201 7.36 -44.38 -2.24
N THR A 202 8.64 -44.71 -2.11
CA THR A 202 9.35 -44.74 -0.84
C THR A 202 9.74 -43.34 -0.37
N GLU A 203 9.97 -43.19 0.93
CA GLU A 203 10.48 -41.94 1.51
C GLU A 203 11.75 -41.41 0.81
N LYS A 204 12.66 -42.32 0.43
CA LYS A 204 13.91 -41.97 -0.25
C LYS A 204 13.67 -41.40 -1.65
N GLU A 205 12.73 -41.97 -2.39
CA GLU A 205 12.35 -41.47 -3.72
C GLU A 205 11.70 -40.09 -3.63
N VAL A 206 10.82 -39.89 -2.64
CA VAL A 206 10.20 -38.58 -2.38
C VAL A 206 11.26 -37.55 -2.05
N ALA A 207 12.15 -37.84 -1.10
CA ALA A 207 13.22 -36.93 -0.69
C ALA A 207 14.20 -36.61 -1.84
N ALA A 208 14.49 -37.58 -2.70
CA ALA A 208 15.33 -37.36 -3.89
C ALA A 208 14.68 -36.42 -4.93
N ILE A 209 13.35 -36.45 -5.03
CA ILE A 209 12.60 -35.59 -5.96
C ILE A 209 12.37 -34.19 -5.36
N LEU A 210 11.85 -34.11 -4.14
CA LEU A 210 11.35 -32.86 -3.55
C LEU A 210 12.31 -32.19 -2.56
N GLY A 211 13.34 -32.89 -2.09
CA GLY A 211 14.12 -32.44 -0.95
C GLY A 211 13.38 -32.64 0.38
N GLU A 212 13.86 -31.97 1.42
CA GLU A 212 13.30 -32.07 2.77
C GLU A 212 12.03 -31.20 2.94
N PRO A 213 10.98 -31.72 3.58
CA PRO A 213 9.80 -30.92 3.94
C PRO A 213 10.11 -29.98 5.11
N PHE A 214 9.21 -29.03 5.39
CA PHE A 214 9.31 -28.21 6.61
C PHE A 214 9.15 -29.04 7.88
N HIS A 215 8.16 -29.92 7.87
CA HIS A 215 7.79 -30.73 9.03
C HIS A 215 7.45 -32.15 8.59
N LYS A 216 7.83 -33.12 9.44
CA LYS A 216 7.37 -34.50 9.40
C LYS A 216 6.66 -34.76 10.72
N VAL A 217 5.33 -34.75 10.70
CA VAL A 217 4.51 -34.87 11.92
C VAL A 217 3.70 -36.16 11.89
N PRO A 218 3.59 -36.91 13.01
CA PRO A 218 2.64 -38.01 13.09
C PRO A 218 1.23 -37.52 12.78
N TRP A 219 0.53 -38.22 11.89
CA TRP A 219 -0.83 -37.88 11.53
C TRP A 219 -1.77 -38.79 12.30
N ASN A 220 -2.47 -38.22 13.30
CA ASN A 220 -3.33 -38.90 14.29
C ASN A 220 -2.57 -39.78 15.31
N GLU A 221 -3.29 -40.37 16.27
CA GLU A 221 -2.73 -41.20 17.36
C GLU A 221 -2.17 -42.55 16.88
N LYS A 222 -2.44 -42.95 15.62
CA LYS A 222 -1.85 -44.15 15.02
C LYS A 222 -0.44 -43.81 14.57
N ALA A 223 0.52 -44.35 15.31
CA ALA A 223 1.94 -43.99 15.21
C ALA A 223 2.62 -44.34 13.87
N ASP A 224 1.92 -44.98 12.93
CA ASP A 224 2.49 -45.49 11.68
C ASP A 224 2.29 -44.57 10.47
N ARG A 225 1.48 -43.51 10.58
CA ARG A 225 1.26 -42.53 9.50
C ARG A 225 1.93 -41.20 9.80
N ILE A 226 2.79 -40.74 8.91
CA ILE A 226 3.54 -39.47 9.03
C ILE A 226 3.13 -38.52 7.90
N CYS A 227 2.75 -37.30 8.23
CA CYS A 227 2.49 -36.21 7.29
C CYS A 227 3.77 -35.40 7.04
N TRP A 228 4.20 -35.35 5.80
CA TRP A 228 5.30 -34.52 5.32
C TRP A 228 4.72 -33.24 4.70
N MET A 229 4.97 -32.11 5.35
CA MET A 229 4.40 -30.82 4.97
C MET A 229 5.42 -30.02 4.16
N TYR A 230 5.26 -29.98 2.84
CA TYR A 230 6.09 -29.13 1.97
C TYR A 230 5.58 -27.71 1.86
N THR A 231 4.36 -27.45 2.32
CA THR A 231 3.85 -26.11 2.52
C THR A 231 3.28 -25.93 3.92
N VAL A 232 3.42 -24.71 4.43
CA VAL A 232 2.85 -24.25 5.70
C VAL A 232 2.21 -22.89 5.51
N GLN A 233 1.26 -22.57 6.39
CA GLN A 233 0.69 -21.24 6.46
C GLN A 233 1.76 -20.20 6.80
N ARG A 234 1.65 -19.01 6.21
CA ARG A 234 2.48 -17.86 6.57
C ARG A 234 2.07 -17.27 7.92
N THR A 235 0.76 -17.25 8.22
CA THR A 235 0.18 -16.85 9.51
C THR A 235 -0.92 -17.82 9.91
N SER A 236 -1.29 -17.90 11.19
CA SER A 236 -2.32 -18.83 11.71
C SER A 236 -3.75 -18.54 11.24
N VAL A 237 -3.94 -17.57 10.34
CA VAL A 237 -5.24 -17.20 9.73
C VAL A 237 -5.12 -17.12 8.21
N SER A 238 -4.01 -17.60 7.64
CA SER A 238 -3.76 -17.52 6.22
C SER A 238 -4.32 -18.75 5.51
N ASN A 239 -5.17 -18.50 4.51
CA ASN A 239 -5.48 -19.50 3.50
C ASN A 239 -4.20 -19.85 2.70
N TYR A 240 -4.03 -21.10 2.30
CA TYR A 240 -2.81 -21.54 1.63
C TYR A 240 -3.01 -22.82 0.80
N TRP A 241 -2.12 -23.02 -0.16
CA TRP A 241 -2.05 -24.23 -0.97
C TRP A 241 -1.32 -25.34 -0.18
N ARG A 242 -2.03 -26.43 0.14
CA ARG A 242 -1.42 -27.59 0.79
C ARG A 242 -0.70 -28.45 -0.23
N ARG A 243 0.52 -28.85 0.11
CA ARG A 243 1.36 -29.79 -0.64
C ARG A 243 1.89 -30.80 0.35
N TRP A 244 1.01 -31.69 0.77
CA TRP A 244 1.30 -32.63 1.85
C TRP A 244 1.39 -34.04 1.30
N ILE A 245 2.30 -34.82 1.86
CA ILE A 245 2.51 -36.21 1.49
C ILE A 245 2.35 -37.03 2.76
N PHE A 246 1.45 -38.01 2.72
CA PHE A 246 1.30 -38.96 3.81
C PHE A 246 2.12 -40.19 3.51
N VAL A 247 2.92 -40.61 4.48
CA VAL A 247 3.74 -41.82 4.42
C VAL A 247 3.24 -42.78 5.49
N GLU A 248 3.04 -44.02 5.11
CA GLU A 248 2.58 -45.10 5.98
C GLU A 248 3.36 -46.37 5.61
N ASN A 249 3.92 -47.06 6.60
CA ASN A 249 4.79 -48.23 6.37
C ASN A 249 5.95 -47.96 5.37
N GLY A 250 6.54 -46.75 5.45
CA GLY A 250 7.69 -46.33 4.64
C GLY A 250 7.37 -46.00 3.17
N LYS A 251 6.08 -45.94 2.80
CA LYS A 251 5.62 -45.61 1.44
C LYS A 251 4.57 -44.52 1.47
N VAL A 252 4.50 -43.73 0.39
CA VAL A 252 3.47 -42.72 0.20
C VAL A 252 2.10 -43.40 0.16
N SER A 253 1.23 -43.09 1.11
CA SER A 253 -0.16 -43.55 1.13
C SER A 253 -1.11 -42.53 0.49
N ASP A 254 -0.81 -41.23 0.58
CA ASP A 254 -1.68 -40.17 0.07
C ASP A 254 -0.89 -38.90 -0.31
N VAL A 255 -1.41 -38.12 -1.26
CA VAL A 255 -0.82 -36.87 -1.74
C VAL A 255 -1.91 -35.81 -1.82
N VAL A 256 -1.82 -34.80 -0.95
CA VAL A 256 -2.78 -33.69 -0.89
C VAL A 256 -2.24 -32.49 -1.65
N SER A 257 -3.01 -32.03 -2.62
CA SER A 257 -2.74 -30.86 -3.46
C SER A 257 -4.00 -30.01 -3.62
N ASP A 258 -4.35 -29.26 -2.58
CA ASP A 258 -5.58 -28.46 -2.57
C ASP A 258 -5.36 -27.09 -1.94
N TYR A 259 -6.41 -26.26 -1.97
CA TYR A 259 -6.44 -24.98 -1.28
C TYR A 259 -7.16 -25.16 0.06
N PHE A 260 -6.50 -24.81 1.15
CA PHE A 260 -7.05 -24.88 2.49
C PHE A 260 -7.54 -23.49 2.92
N TYR A 261 -8.81 -23.45 3.33
CA TYR A 261 -9.41 -22.29 3.99
C TYR A 261 -9.39 -22.53 5.50
N ASP A 262 -8.80 -21.58 6.22
CA ASP A 262 -8.82 -21.54 7.69
C ASP A 262 -9.99 -20.66 8.17
#